data_AF-A0A443SVN0-F1
#
_entry.id   AF-A0A443SVN0-F1
#
_cell.length_a   1.000
_cell.length_b   1.000
_cell.length_c   1.000
_cell.angle_alpha   90.00
_cell.angle_beta   90.00
_cell.angle_gamma   90.00
#
_symmetry.space_group_name_H-M   'P 1'
#
loop_
_entity.id
_entity.type
_entity.pdbx_description
1 polymer ?
#
loop_
_entity_poly.entity_id
_entity_poly.type
_entity_poly.pdbx_seq_one_letter_code
_entity_poly.pdbx_strand_id
1 'polypeptide(L)'
;VATRFPYQPTALAFDPIQRLIAIGTKGGSMRILGRTGVDINVQHVPSCTVIQILFVVNEGLLITVCADGSVHLWNLKQKQPTVLQTLRLQRENVTHCHLPFQSKWLYIGSDRGNVYIANVETFVLSSYVINWNKIIELSRKTHPGCIVHLSECPIDTNKLLIGYDSGIVVMWDLRSKSADTRIAYNEALKSISWHHEGRQFLCSHADGSITTWNIKTTRPASVVYPHARNVMEDLTLEPCRPVSKVEWRTVRNGDSFIIFSGGMPVGDSNSNPGTPSSSATSESKSNEAHTQGTQSLTIIHGKTTTVLEMEHNIIDFVTLCESPWESDFNDPYAVLVLLDNDLVDVDLTTPGFPCTQNPFTVDLHESPITYCAYFSDTCASDLTPSNDSADAKGTTKRSVSEKESPINPEAMGNLYISKEVPGAPRPSFLKGLFSGGPSLLDREELFGETAGKLRPQAKIIPGSPGALESAKSQSQSACGELARVRQGFTERGENLEKLEDKTARMMTESEGFKTTAHQLYIKYRDKKWYQF
;
A
#
# COMPACT_ATOMS: atom_id res chain seq x y z
N VAL A 1 23.24 -21.90 7.92
CA VAL A 1 22.25 -22.26 6.88
C VAL A 1 20.93 -21.63 7.29
N ALA A 2 20.66 -20.40 6.83
CA ALA A 2 19.48 -19.61 7.16
C ALA A 2 18.45 -19.67 6.01
N THR A 3 18.21 -20.86 5.48
CA THR A 3 17.35 -21.09 4.31
C THR A 3 15.87 -21.32 4.67
N ARG A 4 15.50 -21.24 5.96
CA ARG A 4 14.13 -21.49 6.40
C ARG A 4 13.26 -20.26 6.21
N PHE A 5 12.06 -20.44 5.68
CA PHE A 5 11.02 -19.43 5.66
C PHE A 5 10.78 -18.85 7.07
N PRO A 6 10.49 -17.54 7.22
CA PRO A 6 10.25 -16.94 8.53
C PRO A 6 9.09 -17.62 9.27
N TYR A 7 9.32 -18.04 10.53
CA TYR A 7 8.28 -18.66 11.33
C TYR A 7 7.26 -17.62 11.83
N GLN A 8 5.96 -17.89 11.66
CA GLN A 8 4.85 -17.00 12.05
C GLN A 8 5.00 -15.59 11.48
N PRO A 9 4.99 -15.43 10.14
CA PRO A 9 5.04 -14.12 9.53
C PRO A 9 3.75 -13.33 9.83
N THR A 10 3.86 -12.02 9.89
CA THR A 10 2.75 -11.13 10.32
C THR A 10 2.61 -9.86 9.49
N ALA A 11 3.63 -9.48 8.70
CA ALA A 11 3.59 -8.28 7.89
C ALA A 11 4.44 -8.45 6.62
N LEU A 12 3.99 -7.87 5.52
CA LEU A 12 4.68 -7.83 4.22
C LEU A 12 4.84 -6.39 3.74
N ALA A 13 5.97 -6.05 3.13
CA ALA A 13 6.15 -4.79 2.41
C ALA A 13 7.06 -4.96 1.19
N PHE A 14 6.90 -4.06 0.22
CA PHE A 14 7.69 -4.04 -1.01
C PHE A 14 8.16 -2.62 -1.35
N ASP A 15 9.44 -2.46 -1.69
CA ASP A 15 9.98 -1.25 -2.30
C ASP A 15 9.99 -1.43 -3.83
N PRO A 16 9.13 -0.72 -4.58
CA PRO A 16 9.02 -0.89 -6.04
C PRO A 16 10.25 -0.43 -6.82
N ILE A 17 11.06 0.46 -6.24
CA ILE A 17 12.25 1.00 -6.90
C ILE A 17 13.43 0.10 -6.61
N GLN A 18 13.66 -0.23 -5.34
CA GLN A 18 14.76 -1.10 -4.93
C GLN A 18 14.51 -2.57 -5.32
N ARG A 19 13.25 -2.97 -5.46
CA ARG A 19 12.78 -4.37 -5.57
C ARG A 19 13.21 -5.17 -4.34
N LEU A 20 12.97 -4.60 -3.16
CA LEU A 20 13.19 -5.24 -1.88
C LEU A 20 11.86 -5.67 -1.29
N ILE A 21 11.86 -6.82 -0.64
CA ILE A 21 10.73 -7.33 0.14
C ILE A 21 11.16 -7.35 1.60
N ALA A 22 10.26 -6.98 2.49
CA ALA A 22 10.45 -7.15 3.92
C ALA A 22 9.31 -7.99 4.50
N ILE A 23 9.66 -9.02 5.27
CA ILE A 23 8.74 -9.88 5.98
C ILE A 23 9.00 -9.72 7.47
N GLY A 24 8.00 -9.32 8.23
CA GLY A 24 8.03 -9.24 9.68
C GLY A 24 7.39 -10.46 10.32
N THR A 25 7.80 -10.81 11.53
CA THR A 25 7.24 -11.96 12.26
C THR A 25 6.67 -11.59 13.62
N LYS A 26 5.87 -12.52 14.17
CA LYS A 26 5.35 -12.45 15.53
C LYS A 26 6.45 -12.36 16.58
N GLY A 27 7.60 -13.01 16.32
CA GLY A 27 8.78 -12.99 17.18
C GLY A 27 9.65 -11.74 17.05
N GLY A 28 9.27 -10.75 16.23
CA GLY A 28 10.07 -9.54 16.01
C GLY A 28 11.29 -9.72 15.13
N SER A 29 11.38 -10.84 14.42
CA SER A 29 12.35 -10.99 13.34
C SER A 29 11.81 -10.25 12.10
N MET A 30 12.72 -9.67 11.34
CA MET A 30 12.44 -9.04 10.06
C MET A 30 13.45 -9.56 9.04
N ARG A 31 12.95 -10.23 8.01
CA ARG A 31 13.75 -10.72 6.89
C ARG A 31 13.58 -9.79 5.70
N ILE A 32 14.69 -9.31 5.14
CA ILE A 32 14.72 -8.44 3.97
C ILE A 32 15.33 -9.23 2.81
N LEU A 33 14.55 -9.39 1.75
CA LEU A 33 14.88 -10.14 0.55
C LEU A 33 15.01 -9.18 -0.63
N GLY A 34 15.86 -9.51 -1.61
CA GLY A 34 16.05 -8.72 -2.80
C GLY A 34 16.77 -9.48 -3.90
N ARG A 35 17.61 -8.76 -4.66
CA ARG A 35 18.52 -9.36 -5.64
C ARG A 35 19.47 -10.36 -4.96
N THR A 36 20.12 -11.23 -5.72
CA THR A 36 21.04 -12.23 -5.16
C THR A 36 22.09 -11.64 -4.22
N GLY A 37 22.29 -12.35 -3.12
CA GLY A 37 23.14 -11.91 -2.01
C GLY A 37 22.44 -10.97 -1.03
N VAL A 38 21.23 -10.48 -1.35
CA VAL A 38 20.39 -9.69 -0.44
C VAL A 38 19.36 -10.61 0.21
N ASP A 39 19.80 -11.28 1.28
CA ASP A 39 18.95 -11.99 2.23
C ASP A 39 19.48 -11.69 3.63
N ILE A 40 18.78 -10.79 4.33
CA ILE A 40 19.23 -10.28 5.61
C ILE A 40 18.13 -10.51 6.63
N ASN A 41 18.50 -11.13 7.75
CA ASN A 41 17.64 -11.25 8.90
C ASN A 41 18.12 -10.31 10.01
N VAL A 42 17.19 -9.52 10.55
CA VAL A 42 17.39 -8.70 11.74
C VAL A 42 16.32 -8.97 12.78
N GLN A 43 16.60 -8.61 14.02
CA GLN A 43 15.73 -8.90 15.15
C GLN A 43 15.51 -7.61 15.95
N HIS A 44 14.25 -7.31 16.25
CA HIS A 44 13.90 -6.26 17.19
C HIS A 44 14.39 -6.62 18.59
N VAL A 45 14.94 -5.63 19.30
CA VAL A 45 15.39 -5.74 20.68
C VAL A 45 14.75 -4.61 21.51
N PRO A 46 13.88 -4.92 22.49
CA PRO A 46 13.35 -6.25 22.80
C PRO A 46 12.50 -6.83 21.65
N SER A 47 12.34 -8.16 21.63
CA SER A 47 11.48 -8.85 20.67
C SER A 47 10.03 -8.36 20.82
N CYS A 48 9.41 -7.99 19.71
CA CYS A 48 8.05 -7.47 19.63
C CYS A 48 7.42 -7.88 18.29
N THR A 49 6.13 -8.21 18.28
CA THR A 49 5.42 -8.59 17.05
C THR A 49 5.37 -7.43 16.07
N VAL A 50 5.85 -7.65 14.84
CA VAL A 50 5.77 -6.66 13.76
C VAL A 50 4.36 -6.72 13.15
N ILE A 51 3.61 -5.62 13.19
CA ILE A 51 2.24 -5.55 12.65
C ILE A 51 2.17 -4.85 11.29
N GLN A 52 3.15 -4.01 10.96
CA GLN A 52 3.22 -3.32 9.68
C GLN A 52 4.66 -2.96 9.35
N ILE A 53 5.01 -2.97 8.06
CA ILE A 53 6.31 -2.53 7.54
C ILE A 53 6.05 -1.50 6.43
N LEU A 54 6.81 -0.40 6.43
CA LEU A 54 6.72 0.66 5.43
C LEU A 54 8.11 1.04 4.96
N PHE A 55 8.42 0.84 3.67
CA PHE A 55 9.64 1.38 3.09
C PHE A 55 9.54 2.89 2.95
N VAL A 56 10.59 3.61 3.34
CA VAL A 56 10.80 4.97 2.81
C VAL A 56 11.43 4.75 1.43
N VAL A 57 10.55 4.65 0.44
CA VAL A 57 10.88 4.12 -0.89
C VAL A 57 12.10 4.83 -1.48
N ASN A 58 13.10 4.06 -1.90
CA ASN A 58 14.34 4.56 -2.49
C ASN A 58 15.16 5.53 -1.62
N GLU A 59 14.96 5.55 -0.30
CA GLU A 59 15.75 6.38 0.63
C GLU A 59 16.71 5.56 1.51
N GLY A 60 16.65 4.23 1.44
CA GLY A 60 17.45 3.33 2.26
C GLY A 60 17.03 3.36 3.73
N LEU A 61 15.78 3.72 4.01
CA LEU A 61 15.17 3.69 5.33
C LEU A 61 13.94 2.78 5.32
N LEU A 62 13.65 2.19 6.47
CA LEU A 62 12.51 1.29 6.65
C LEU A 62 11.85 1.59 7.99
N ILE A 63 10.53 1.63 8.02
CA ILE A 63 9.75 1.85 9.22
C ILE A 63 9.03 0.55 9.56
N THR A 64 9.07 0.17 10.82
CA THR A 64 8.35 -0.99 11.37
C THR A 64 7.43 -0.51 12.47
N VAL A 65 6.21 -1.03 12.49
CA VAL A 65 5.22 -0.78 13.54
C VAL A 65 5.02 -2.09 14.29
N CYS A 66 5.06 -2.02 15.62
CA CYS A 66 5.03 -3.18 16.48
C CYS A 66 3.79 -3.18 17.39
N ALA A 67 3.35 -4.38 17.79
CA ALA A 67 2.15 -4.58 18.60
C ALA A 67 2.24 -4.00 20.03
N ASP A 68 3.45 -3.70 20.52
CA ASP A 68 3.67 -3.02 21.81
C ASP A 68 3.53 -1.48 21.70
N GLY A 69 3.15 -0.99 20.53
CA GLY A 69 2.94 0.42 20.20
C GLY A 69 4.21 1.18 19.84
N SER A 70 5.35 0.51 19.66
CA SER A 70 6.56 1.13 19.14
C SER A 70 6.53 1.25 17.61
N VAL A 71 7.14 2.32 17.12
CA VAL A 71 7.46 2.53 15.71
C VAL A 71 8.97 2.68 15.62
N HIS A 72 9.65 1.83 14.85
CA HIS A 72 11.11 1.88 14.71
C HIS A 72 11.50 2.32 13.31
N LEU A 73 12.42 3.27 13.24
CA LEU A 73 13.09 3.71 12.01
C LEU A 73 14.42 2.96 11.87
N TRP A 74 14.57 2.23 10.77
CA TRP A 74 15.75 1.43 10.43
C TRP A 74 16.55 2.07 9.30
N ASN A 75 17.86 1.90 9.35
CA ASN A 75 18.79 2.24 8.27
C ASN A 75 19.15 0.99 7.47
N LEU A 76 18.88 0.99 6.18
CA LEU A 76 19.21 -0.09 5.24
C LEU A 76 20.46 0.21 4.40
N LYS A 77 21.09 1.38 4.56
CA LYS A 77 22.32 1.74 3.79
C LYS A 77 23.55 0.99 4.29
N GLN A 78 23.49 0.47 5.51
CA GLN A 78 24.55 -0.32 6.11
C GLN A 78 24.37 -1.80 5.76
N LYS A 79 25.47 -2.56 5.70
CA LYS A 79 25.44 -4.01 5.44
C LYS A 79 24.55 -4.76 6.44
N GLN A 80 24.51 -4.30 7.68
CA GLN A 80 23.60 -4.78 8.71
C GLN A 80 22.58 -3.67 9.00
N PRO A 81 21.27 -3.92 8.83
CA PRO A 81 20.25 -2.95 9.20
C PRO A 81 20.30 -2.66 10.70
N THR A 82 20.20 -1.37 11.05
CA THR A 82 20.23 -0.91 12.45
C THR A 82 19.06 0.02 12.73
N VAL A 83 18.54 -0.04 13.96
CA VAL A 83 17.52 0.90 14.43
C VAL A 83 18.19 2.26 14.69
N LEU A 84 17.74 3.30 13.99
CA LEU A 84 18.15 4.67 14.19
C LEU A 84 17.43 5.29 15.39
N GLN A 85 16.11 5.18 15.40
CA GLN A 85 15.25 5.74 16.44
C GLN A 85 13.99 4.91 16.63
N THR A 86 13.44 4.97 17.84
CA THR A 86 12.16 4.37 18.20
C THR A 86 11.25 5.43 18.77
N LEU A 87 10.01 5.46 18.29
CA LEU A 87 8.94 6.33 18.71
C LEU A 87 7.88 5.48 19.41
N ARG A 88 7.40 5.91 20.57
CA ARG A 88 6.28 5.25 21.25
C ARG A 88 5.28 6.28 21.73
N LEU A 89 4.01 6.13 21.31
CA LEU A 89 2.94 7.00 21.77
C LEU A 89 2.71 6.83 23.27
N GLN A 90 2.32 7.91 23.95
CA GLN A 90 1.95 7.86 25.35
C GLN A 90 0.45 7.56 25.48
N ARG A 91 0.11 6.51 26.26
CA ARG A 91 -1.27 6.12 26.64
C ARG A 91 -2.17 5.59 25.51
N GLU A 92 -1.64 5.48 24.30
CA GLU A 92 -2.34 4.95 23.12
C GLU A 92 -1.41 3.99 22.38
N ASN A 93 -1.99 2.99 21.70
CA ASN A 93 -1.23 2.06 20.88
C ASN A 93 -1.39 2.40 19.41
N VAL A 94 -0.32 2.21 18.64
CA VAL A 94 -0.35 2.37 17.18
C VAL A 94 -1.05 1.18 16.56
N THR A 95 -2.01 1.43 15.67
CA THR A 95 -2.78 0.38 14.98
C THR A 95 -2.49 0.34 13.48
N HIS A 96 -2.23 1.49 12.87
CA HIS A 96 -1.97 1.59 11.44
C HIS A 96 -1.16 2.84 11.14
N CYS A 97 -0.21 2.75 10.22
CA CYS A 97 0.58 3.88 9.74
C CYS A 97 0.45 4.03 8.22
N HIS A 98 0.54 5.27 7.74
CA HIS A 98 0.59 5.57 6.32
C HIS A 98 1.73 6.55 6.03
N LEU A 99 2.60 6.17 5.10
CA LEU A 99 3.67 7.00 4.57
C LEU A 99 3.43 7.20 3.07
N PRO A 100 2.96 8.38 2.64
CA PRO A 100 2.82 8.66 1.21
C PRO A 100 4.19 8.65 0.52
N PHE A 101 4.22 8.23 -0.75
CA PHE A 101 5.43 8.20 -1.55
C PHE A 101 6.10 9.59 -1.61
N GLN A 102 7.41 9.65 -1.32
CA GLN A 102 8.21 10.89 -1.20
C GLN A 102 7.73 11.91 -0.14
N SER A 103 6.89 11.49 0.82
CA SER A 103 6.49 12.33 1.94
C SER A 103 7.53 12.33 3.05
N LYS A 104 7.72 13.51 3.67
CA LYS A 104 8.46 13.65 4.94
C LYS A 104 7.60 13.35 6.16
N TRP A 105 6.31 13.14 5.97
CA TRP A 105 5.32 13.04 7.03
C TRP A 105 4.71 11.64 7.06
N LEU A 106 4.81 11.02 8.23
CA LEU A 106 4.21 9.74 8.57
C LEU A 106 2.92 10.00 9.36
N TYR A 107 1.80 9.46 8.90
CA TYR A 107 0.54 9.45 9.65
C TYR A 107 0.46 8.18 10.49
N ILE A 108 0.11 8.34 11.76
CA ILE A 108 0.07 7.27 12.76
C ILE A 108 -1.32 7.24 13.38
N GLY A 109 -2.08 6.20 13.06
CA GLY A 109 -3.39 5.90 13.63
C GLY A 109 -3.28 5.12 14.93
N SER A 110 -4.21 5.37 15.84
CA SER A 110 -4.23 4.75 17.18
C SER A 110 -5.47 3.91 17.45
N ASP A 111 -5.36 3.07 18.48
CA ASP A 111 -6.46 2.29 19.05
C ASP A 111 -7.57 3.15 19.67
N ARG A 112 -7.28 4.42 19.99
CA ARG A 112 -8.24 5.43 20.46
C ARG A 112 -8.82 6.30 19.33
N GLY A 113 -8.54 6.00 18.07
CA GLY A 113 -9.12 6.72 16.93
C GLY A 113 -8.47 8.07 16.62
N ASN A 114 -7.36 8.42 17.27
CA ASN A 114 -6.60 9.64 16.99
C ASN A 114 -5.54 9.41 15.91
N VAL A 115 -5.30 10.44 15.10
CA VAL A 115 -4.19 10.46 14.13
C VAL A 115 -3.09 11.42 14.62
N TYR A 116 -1.90 10.87 14.77
CA TYR A 116 -0.67 11.60 15.05
C TYR A 116 0.14 11.76 13.76
N ILE A 117 0.91 12.83 13.67
CA ILE A 117 1.80 13.08 12.53
C ILE A 117 3.23 13.09 13.05
N ALA A 118 4.14 12.38 12.39
CA ALA A 118 5.57 12.38 12.70
C ALA A 118 6.37 12.84 11.48
N ASN A 119 7.44 13.60 11.71
CA ASN A 119 8.42 13.89 10.68
C ASN A 119 9.35 12.67 10.54
N VAL A 120 9.53 12.12 9.35
CA VAL A 120 10.34 10.92 9.10
C VAL A 120 11.84 11.20 9.24
N GLU A 121 12.28 12.43 8.90
CA GLU A 121 13.69 12.81 8.96
C GLU A 121 14.18 13.02 10.41
N THR A 122 13.33 13.59 11.28
CA THR A 122 13.67 13.82 12.70
C THR A 122 13.10 12.76 13.64
N PHE A 123 12.11 11.98 13.17
CA PHE A 123 11.31 11.03 13.93
C PHE A 123 10.63 11.63 15.18
N VAL A 124 10.30 12.92 15.09
CA VAL A 124 9.61 13.69 16.12
C VAL A 124 8.13 13.84 15.75
N LEU A 125 7.24 13.74 16.75
CA LEU A 125 5.82 14.05 16.57
C LEU A 125 5.60 15.53 16.34
N SER A 126 4.72 15.84 15.40
CA SER A 126 4.11 17.15 15.27
C SER A 126 3.26 17.49 16.49
N SER A 127 3.10 18.80 16.75
CA SER A 127 2.10 19.29 17.71
C SER A 127 0.67 19.19 17.19
N TYR A 128 0.50 19.00 15.88
CA TYR A 128 -0.80 18.80 15.25
C TYR A 128 -1.27 17.36 15.43
N VAL A 129 -2.47 17.20 15.99
CA VAL A 129 -3.13 15.90 16.22
C VAL A 129 -4.58 15.99 15.77
N ILE A 130 -5.00 15.02 14.96
CA ILE A 130 -6.39 14.89 14.53
C ILE A 130 -7.09 14.00 15.55
N ASN A 131 -7.90 14.62 16.41
CA ASN A 131 -8.57 13.91 17.49
C ASN A 131 -9.89 13.32 16.98
N TRP A 132 -10.21 12.08 17.37
CA TRP A 132 -11.43 11.37 16.92
C TRP A 132 -12.71 12.19 17.11
N ASN A 133 -12.79 12.95 18.20
CA ASN A 133 -13.94 13.77 18.55
C ASN A 133 -14.15 14.99 17.63
N LYS A 134 -13.11 15.42 16.91
CA LYS A 134 -13.23 16.42 15.83
C LYS A 134 -13.57 15.77 14.50
N ILE A 135 -13.18 14.52 14.31
CA ILE A 135 -13.38 13.75 13.09
C ILE A 135 -14.85 13.36 12.96
N ILE A 136 -15.46 12.83 14.03
CA ILE A 136 -16.88 12.43 14.03
C ILE A 136 -17.83 13.63 14.20
N GLU A 137 -19.07 13.48 13.77
CA GLU A 137 -20.11 14.48 14.07
C GLU A 137 -20.38 14.55 15.58
N LEU A 138 -20.51 15.77 16.11
CA LEU A 138 -20.84 16.04 17.52
C LEU A 138 -22.20 15.44 17.94
N SER A 139 -23.09 15.15 16.99
CA SER A 139 -24.38 14.50 17.22
C SER A 139 -24.25 13.03 17.61
N ARG A 140 -23.15 12.36 17.22
CA ARG A 140 -22.89 10.95 17.54
C ARG A 140 -22.29 10.82 18.93
N LYS A 141 -22.98 10.08 19.81
CA LYS A 141 -22.57 9.84 21.19
C LYS A 141 -21.60 8.65 21.35
N THR A 142 -21.35 7.90 20.28
CA THR A 142 -20.55 6.67 20.31
C THR A 142 -19.16 6.90 19.73
N HIS A 143 -18.16 6.36 20.42
CA HIS A 143 -16.77 6.36 19.96
C HIS A 143 -16.66 5.61 18.61
N PRO A 144 -15.88 6.10 17.63
CA PRO A 144 -15.77 5.49 16.30
C PRO A 144 -14.93 4.20 16.29
N GLY A 145 -14.17 3.95 17.36
CA GLY A 145 -13.33 2.75 17.51
C GLY A 145 -11.89 3.00 17.09
N CYS A 146 -11.15 1.94 16.77
CA CYS A 146 -9.74 2.04 16.39
C CYS A 146 -9.58 2.39 14.91
N ILE A 147 -8.46 3.04 14.56
CA ILE A 147 -8.14 3.29 13.15
C ILE A 147 -7.60 2.01 12.53
N VAL A 148 -8.24 1.58 11.44
CA VAL A 148 -7.82 0.40 10.66
C VAL A 148 -7.20 0.77 9.32
N HIS A 149 -7.42 2.01 8.85
CA HIS A 149 -6.89 2.48 7.57
C HIS A 149 -6.57 3.97 7.58
N LEU A 150 -5.44 4.34 6.97
CA LEU A 150 -5.06 5.72 6.65
C LEU A 150 -4.52 5.78 5.22
N SER A 151 -4.94 6.78 4.45
CA SER A 151 -4.32 7.07 3.15
C SER A 151 -4.59 8.51 2.70
N GLU A 152 -3.61 9.16 2.07
CA GLU A 152 -3.85 10.43 1.37
C GLU A 152 -4.72 10.21 0.12
N CYS A 153 -5.46 11.24 -0.31
CA CYS A 153 -6.13 11.21 -1.60
C CYS A 153 -5.09 11.32 -2.72
N PRO A 154 -5.04 10.38 -3.69
CA PRO A 154 -3.99 10.37 -4.73
C PRO A 154 -3.87 11.68 -5.52
N ILE A 155 -4.98 12.38 -5.73
CA ILE A 155 -5.02 13.62 -6.52
C ILE A 155 -5.09 14.91 -5.68
N ASP A 156 -5.24 14.80 -4.35
CA ASP A 156 -5.31 15.94 -3.45
C ASP A 156 -4.65 15.61 -2.11
N THR A 157 -3.38 15.97 -2.01
CA THR A 157 -2.52 15.73 -0.85
C THR A 157 -2.98 16.52 0.40
N ASN A 158 -3.97 17.42 0.30
CA ASN A 158 -4.57 18.06 1.47
C ASN A 158 -5.63 17.20 2.15
N LYS A 159 -6.05 16.10 1.52
CA LYS A 159 -7.16 15.26 1.98
C LYS A 159 -6.62 13.93 2.47
N LEU A 160 -6.96 13.61 3.72
CA LEU A 160 -6.58 12.37 4.39
C LEU A 160 -7.84 11.54 4.65
N LEU A 161 -7.85 10.31 4.13
CA LEU A 161 -8.91 9.34 4.40
C LEU A 161 -8.59 8.57 5.67
N ILE A 162 -9.54 8.54 6.59
CA ILE A 162 -9.41 7.89 7.91
C ILE A 162 -10.53 6.86 8.03
N GLY A 163 -10.17 5.57 8.10
CA GLY A 163 -11.10 4.46 8.28
C GLY A 163 -11.04 3.87 9.68
N TYR A 164 -12.21 3.70 10.30
CA TYR A 164 -12.38 3.12 11.62
C TYR A 164 -12.98 1.72 11.55
N ASP A 165 -12.62 0.85 12.49
CA ASP A 165 -13.14 -0.53 12.59
C ASP A 165 -14.67 -0.61 12.64
N SER A 166 -15.35 0.41 13.19
CA SER A 166 -16.81 0.46 13.27
C SER A 166 -17.54 0.70 11.94
N GLY A 167 -16.83 0.72 10.80
CA GLY A 167 -17.44 1.01 9.49
C GLY A 167 -17.55 2.51 9.16
N ILE A 168 -17.01 3.39 10.02
CA ILE A 168 -16.97 4.84 9.77
C ILE A 168 -15.74 5.15 8.93
N VAL A 169 -15.91 5.94 7.87
CA VAL A 169 -14.80 6.48 7.09
C VAL A 169 -15.00 7.98 6.92
N VAL A 170 -13.92 8.74 7.12
CA VAL A 170 -13.95 10.20 7.11
C VAL A 170 -12.87 10.75 6.19
N MET A 171 -13.27 11.69 5.33
CA MET A 171 -12.36 12.52 4.57
C MET A 171 -12.02 13.77 5.38
N TRP A 172 -10.78 13.85 5.86
CA TRP A 172 -10.28 14.98 6.62
C TRP A 172 -9.51 15.95 5.73
N ASP A 173 -9.84 17.22 5.81
CA ASP A 173 -9.10 18.30 5.15
C ASP A 173 -8.06 18.88 6.12
N LEU A 174 -6.78 18.72 5.76
CA LEU A 174 -5.64 19.20 6.53
C LEU A 174 -5.55 20.73 6.57
N ARG A 175 -5.99 21.42 5.51
CA ARG A 175 -5.97 22.88 5.43
C ARG A 175 -7.03 23.49 6.32
N SER A 176 -8.28 23.04 6.17
CA SER A 176 -9.40 23.58 6.95
C SER A 176 -9.45 22.99 8.37
N LYS A 177 -8.67 21.94 8.65
CA LYS A 177 -8.67 21.20 9.93
C LYS A 177 -10.08 20.74 10.30
N SER A 178 -10.82 20.27 9.30
CA SER A 178 -12.19 19.82 9.44
C SER A 178 -12.45 18.62 8.54
N ALA A 179 -13.52 17.87 8.81
CA ALA A 179 -13.90 16.77 7.92
C ALA A 179 -14.90 17.23 6.87
N ASP A 180 -14.55 16.96 5.61
CA ASP A 180 -15.35 17.27 4.42
C ASP A 180 -16.53 16.34 4.28
N THR A 181 -16.25 15.02 4.30
CA THR A 181 -17.24 13.98 4.07
C THR A 181 -17.10 12.94 5.17
N ARG A 182 -18.24 12.49 5.69
CA ARG A 182 -18.33 11.38 6.64
C ARG A 182 -19.26 10.34 6.04
N ILE A 183 -18.78 9.11 5.95
CA ILE A 183 -19.58 7.97 5.56
C ILE A 183 -19.61 6.97 6.71
N ALA A 184 -20.73 6.28 6.83
CA ALA A 184 -20.90 5.22 7.81
C ALA A 184 -21.56 4.05 7.10
N TYR A 185 -20.94 2.89 7.23
CA TYR A 185 -21.49 1.61 6.83
C TYR A 185 -21.76 0.77 8.08
N ASN A 186 -22.76 -0.09 8.02
CA ASN A 186 -23.22 -0.83 9.22
C ASN A 186 -22.32 -2.02 9.57
N GLU A 187 -21.39 -2.37 8.68
CA GLU A 187 -20.48 -3.50 8.86
C GLU A 187 -19.08 -3.01 9.21
N ALA A 188 -18.36 -3.84 9.96
CA ALA A 188 -17.02 -3.50 10.42
C ALA A 188 -16.02 -3.44 9.25
N LEU A 189 -15.28 -2.33 9.17
CA LEU A 189 -14.31 -2.07 8.12
C LEU A 189 -13.06 -2.93 8.30
N LYS A 190 -12.54 -3.48 7.20
CA LYS A 190 -11.29 -4.26 7.18
C LYS A 190 -10.17 -3.59 6.41
N SER A 191 -10.45 -3.05 5.22
CA SER A 191 -9.43 -2.43 4.37
C SER A 191 -10.06 -1.42 3.42
N ILE A 192 -9.27 -0.45 2.95
CA ILE A 192 -9.66 0.53 1.93
C ILE A 192 -8.61 0.55 0.81
N SER A 193 -9.04 0.68 -0.43
CA SER A 193 -8.13 0.99 -1.55
C SER A 193 -8.67 2.12 -2.42
N TRP A 194 -7.81 3.08 -2.69
CA TRP A 194 -8.09 4.18 -3.61
C TRP A 194 -8.13 3.73 -5.07
N HIS A 195 -8.99 4.37 -5.85
CA HIS A 195 -8.80 4.49 -7.30
C HIS A 195 -7.79 5.60 -7.57
N HIS A 196 -6.89 5.44 -8.55
CA HIS A 196 -5.81 6.41 -8.83
C HIS A 196 -6.31 7.84 -9.16
N GLU A 197 -7.52 7.97 -9.72
CA GLU A 197 -8.13 9.28 -9.95
C GLU A 197 -8.54 10.01 -8.66
N GLY A 198 -8.48 9.34 -7.51
CA GLY A 198 -8.85 9.88 -6.19
C GLY A 198 -10.26 10.47 -6.15
N ARG A 199 -11.21 9.85 -6.87
CA ARG A 199 -12.65 10.18 -6.84
C ARG A 199 -13.48 9.09 -6.19
N GLN A 200 -12.95 7.87 -6.17
CA GLN A 200 -13.57 6.67 -5.67
C GLN A 200 -12.60 5.84 -4.86
N PHE A 201 -13.13 5.04 -3.95
CA PHE A 201 -12.39 4.05 -3.19
C PHE A 201 -13.26 2.83 -2.91
N LEU A 202 -12.62 1.68 -2.73
CA LEU A 202 -13.24 0.45 -2.23
C LEU A 202 -13.08 0.37 -0.72
N CYS A 203 -14.05 -0.22 -0.05
CA CYS A 203 -13.93 -0.72 1.31
C CYS A 203 -14.30 -2.19 1.35
N SER A 204 -13.53 -2.99 2.08
CA SER A 204 -13.89 -4.37 2.41
C SER A 204 -14.35 -4.49 3.85
N HIS A 205 -15.28 -5.41 4.11
CA HIS A 205 -16.00 -5.50 5.38
C HIS A 205 -16.01 -6.92 5.99
N ALA A 206 -16.44 -6.99 7.25
CA ALA A 206 -16.50 -8.21 8.04
C ALA A 206 -17.58 -9.21 7.57
N ASP A 207 -18.63 -8.75 6.90
CA ASP A 207 -19.71 -9.57 6.34
C ASP A 207 -19.37 -10.17 4.96
N GLY A 208 -18.15 -9.93 4.47
CA GLY A 208 -17.69 -10.37 3.16
C GLY A 208 -18.08 -9.44 2.01
N SER A 209 -18.69 -8.29 2.29
CA SER A 209 -19.02 -7.30 1.27
C SER A 209 -17.82 -6.45 0.86
N ILE A 210 -17.84 -6.01 -0.41
CA ILE A 210 -16.99 -4.96 -0.94
C ILE A 210 -17.90 -3.83 -1.42
N THR A 211 -17.65 -2.63 -0.91
CA THR A 211 -18.42 -1.43 -1.24
C THR A 211 -17.57 -0.42 -1.99
N THR A 212 -18.13 0.18 -3.05
CA THR A 212 -17.50 1.27 -3.79
C THR A 212 -18.12 2.60 -3.38
N TRP A 213 -17.31 3.60 -3.08
CA TRP A 213 -17.75 4.92 -2.63
C TRP A 213 -17.26 6.01 -3.56
N ASN A 214 -18.08 7.03 -3.80
CA ASN A 214 -17.63 8.30 -4.40
C ASN A 214 -17.42 9.33 -3.29
N ILE A 215 -16.36 10.14 -3.36
CA ILE A 215 -16.05 11.15 -2.33
C ILE A 215 -17.19 12.17 -2.13
N LYS A 216 -17.98 12.41 -3.18
CA LYS A 216 -19.08 13.39 -3.17
C LYS A 216 -20.42 12.82 -2.67
N THR A 217 -20.50 11.51 -2.40
CA THR A 217 -21.76 10.86 -2.03
C THR A 217 -21.62 10.16 -0.68
N THR A 218 -22.66 10.25 0.15
CA THR A 218 -22.71 9.59 1.47
C THR A 218 -23.34 8.20 1.43
N ARG A 219 -23.69 7.71 0.23
CA ARG A 219 -24.17 6.35 -0.02
C ARG A 219 -23.17 5.61 -0.91
N PRO A 220 -23.05 4.28 -0.75
CA PRO A 220 -22.20 3.48 -1.61
C PRO A 220 -22.75 3.51 -3.03
N ALA A 221 -21.86 3.63 -4.00
CA ALA A 221 -22.17 3.51 -5.43
C ALA A 221 -22.52 2.07 -5.81
N SER A 222 -21.88 1.11 -5.16
CA SER A 222 -22.17 -0.32 -5.28
C SER A 222 -21.84 -1.05 -3.99
N VAL A 223 -22.60 -2.12 -3.72
CA VAL A 223 -22.34 -3.10 -2.66
C VAL A 223 -22.35 -4.46 -3.34
N VAL A 224 -21.26 -5.20 -3.24
CA VAL A 224 -21.09 -6.49 -3.90
C VAL A 224 -20.67 -7.53 -2.86
N TYR A 225 -21.22 -8.72 -2.96
CA TYR A 225 -20.77 -9.91 -2.24
C TYR A 225 -20.19 -10.87 -3.27
N PRO A 226 -18.88 -10.80 -3.58
CA PRO A 226 -18.31 -11.45 -4.76
C PRO A 226 -18.50 -12.98 -4.80
N HIS A 227 -18.60 -13.61 -3.62
CA HIS A 227 -18.73 -15.06 -3.48
C HIS A 227 -20.10 -15.52 -2.99
N ALA A 228 -20.99 -14.62 -2.60
CA ALA A 228 -22.32 -15.00 -2.13
C ALA A 228 -23.15 -15.56 -3.29
N ARG A 229 -23.71 -16.74 -3.09
CA ARG A 229 -24.73 -17.28 -3.99
C ARG A 229 -26.09 -16.76 -3.57
N ASN A 230 -26.97 -16.53 -4.55
CA ASN A 230 -28.37 -16.28 -4.27
C ASN A 230 -29.00 -17.57 -3.74
N VAL A 231 -29.45 -17.58 -2.48
CA VAL A 231 -30.26 -18.69 -1.98
C VAL A 231 -31.64 -18.58 -2.63
N MET A 232 -32.06 -19.61 -3.37
CA MET A 232 -33.37 -19.63 -4.00
C MET A 232 -34.44 -19.84 -2.93
N GLU A 233 -35.10 -18.76 -2.54
CA GLU A 233 -36.56 -18.63 -2.30
C GLU A 233 -36.91 -17.34 -1.51
N ASP A 234 -35.95 -16.69 -0.83
CA ASP A 234 -36.24 -15.58 0.10
C ASP A 234 -35.37 -14.31 -0.07
N LEU A 235 -34.59 -14.18 -1.15
CA LEU A 235 -33.64 -13.07 -1.38
C LEU A 235 -32.54 -12.93 -0.31
N THR A 236 -32.36 -13.93 0.57
CA THR A 236 -31.27 -13.91 1.54
C THR A 236 -29.96 -14.33 0.87
N LEU A 237 -28.91 -13.56 1.10
CA LEU A 237 -27.57 -13.87 0.63
C LEU A 237 -26.92 -14.87 1.57
N GLU A 238 -26.19 -15.83 1.01
CA GLU A 238 -25.38 -16.75 1.79
C GLU A 238 -24.34 -15.97 2.63
N PRO A 239 -24.22 -16.24 3.94
CA PRO A 239 -23.26 -15.55 4.79
C PRO A 239 -21.84 -15.83 4.31
N CYS A 240 -21.06 -14.77 4.15
CA CYS A 240 -19.67 -14.83 3.74
C CYS A 240 -18.74 -14.50 4.91
N ARG A 241 -17.53 -15.06 4.88
CA ARG A 241 -16.44 -14.68 5.79
C ARG A 241 -15.94 -13.27 5.46
N PRO A 242 -15.24 -12.58 6.38
CA PRO A 242 -14.66 -11.26 6.11
C PRO A 242 -13.80 -11.22 4.85
N VAL A 243 -13.84 -10.10 4.13
CA VAL A 243 -12.82 -9.76 3.14
C VAL A 243 -11.73 -8.95 3.84
N SER A 244 -10.62 -9.61 4.14
CA SER A 244 -9.57 -9.10 5.05
C SER A 244 -8.78 -7.93 4.46
N LYS A 245 -8.47 -7.97 3.17
CA LYS A 245 -7.74 -6.91 2.46
C LYS A 245 -8.25 -6.78 1.03
N VAL A 246 -8.33 -5.55 0.52
CA VAL A 246 -8.70 -5.26 -0.87
C VAL A 246 -7.71 -4.26 -1.48
N GLU A 247 -7.33 -4.48 -2.74
CA GLU A 247 -6.52 -3.58 -3.55
C GLU A 247 -7.20 -3.31 -4.90
N TRP A 248 -7.31 -2.03 -5.27
CA TRP A 248 -7.78 -1.58 -6.58
C TRP A 248 -6.57 -1.03 -7.35
N ARG A 249 -6.26 -1.64 -8.50
CA ARG A 249 -5.12 -1.26 -9.34
C ARG A 249 -5.57 -1.01 -10.76
N THR A 250 -5.24 0.16 -11.31
CA THR A 250 -5.66 0.54 -12.66
C THR A 250 -4.59 0.28 -13.70
N VAL A 251 -5.05 0.04 -14.93
CA VAL A 251 -4.22 -0.23 -16.11
C VAL A 251 -4.51 0.86 -17.12
N ARG A 252 -3.47 1.38 -17.81
CA ARG A 252 -3.61 2.48 -18.77
C ARG A 252 -4.53 2.18 -19.94
N ASN A 253 -4.50 0.94 -20.43
CA ASN A 253 -5.20 0.49 -21.63
C ASN A 253 -6.01 -0.79 -21.37
N GLY A 254 -6.75 -0.85 -20.27
CA GLY A 254 -7.49 -2.06 -19.91
C GLY A 254 -8.44 -1.87 -18.74
N ASP A 255 -9.06 -2.97 -18.34
CA ASP A 255 -9.87 -3.01 -17.13
C ASP A 255 -8.97 -2.95 -15.89
N SER A 256 -9.48 -2.36 -14.80
CA SER A 256 -8.77 -2.38 -13.53
C SER A 256 -8.80 -3.76 -12.88
N PHE A 257 -7.81 -4.03 -12.05
CA PHE A 257 -7.78 -5.18 -11.15
C PHE A 257 -8.38 -4.81 -9.80
N ILE A 258 -9.28 -5.67 -9.30
CA ILE A 258 -9.71 -5.69 -7.90
C ILE A 258 -9.22 -7.01 -7.32
N ILE A 259 -8.29 -6.94 -6.38
CA ILE A 259 -7.63 -8.09 -5.77
C ILE A 259 -7.96 -8.09 -4.29
N PHE A 260 -8.42 -9.22 -3.76
CA PHE A 260 -8.76 -9.31 -2.34
C PHE A 260 -8.56 -10.71 -1.76
N SER A 261 -8.44 -10.79 -0.44
CA SER A 261 -8.36 -12.06 0.30
C SER A 261 -9.58 -12.27 1.20
N GLY A 262 -10.04 -13.52 1.29
CA GLY A 262 -11.22 -13.90 2.08
C GLY A 262 -12.53 -13.74 1.31
N GLY A 263 -13.64 -13.49 2.02
CA GLY A 263 -14.97 -13.37 1.40
C GLY A 263 -15.67 -14.68 1.08
N MET A 264 -15.05 -15.85 1.35
CA MET A 264 -15.63 -17.14 1.02
C MET A 264 -16.90 -17.44 1.83
N PRO A 265 -17.88 -18.18 1.26
CA PRO A 265 -19.07 -18.57 2.00
C PRO A 265 -18.75 -19.39 3.25
N VAL A 266 -19.57 -19.25 4.29
CA VAL A 266 -19.34 -19.96 5.55
C VAL A 266 -19.56 -21.48 5.42
N GLY A 267 -20.35 -21.93 4.43
CA GLY A 267 -20.86 -23.31 4.30
C GLY A 267 -20.03 -24.33 3.51
N ASP A 268 -19.00 -23.94 2.76
CA ASP A 268 -18.28 -24.85 1.84
C ASP A 268 -16.97 -25.40 2.43
N SER A 269 -17.01 -25.99 3.63
CA SER A 269 -15.96 -26.92 4.07
C SER A 269 -16.42 -28.35 3.80
N ASN A 270 -16.12 -28.90 2.61
CA ASN A 270 -16.27 -30.30 2.23
C ASN A 270 -17.64 -30.97 2.53
N SER A 271 -18.59 -30.87 1.59
CA SER A 271 -19.54 -31.96 1.37
C SER A 271 -19.61 -32.32 -0.11
N ASN A 272 -18.82 -33.32 -0.51
CA ASN A 272 -19.16 -34.13 -1.67
C ASN A 272 -20.52 -34.80 -1.38
N PRO A 273 -21.57 -34.59 -2.20
CA PRO A 273 -22.85 -35.25 -2.01
C PRO A 273 -22.72 -36.71 -2.49
N GLY A 274 -22.22 -37.61 -1.63
CA GLY A 274 -22.08 -39.00 -2.06
C GLY A 274 -21.50 -40.03 -1.09
N THR A 275 -21.09 -39.67 0.13
CA THR A 275 -20.61 -40.68 1.10
C THR A 275 -21.27 -40.49 2.46
N PRO A 276 -22.02 -41.49 2.97
CA PRO A 276 -22.54 -41.43 4.33
C PRO A 276 -21.39 -41.70 5.30
N SER A 277 -20.95 -40.67 6.04
CA SER A 277 -20.08 -40.86 7.20
C SER A 277 -20.92 -41.42 8.35
N SER A 278 -20.70 -42.69 8.65
CA SER A 278 -21.24 -43.36 9.80
C SER A 278 -20.52 -42.90 11.09
N SER A 279 -21.29 -42.91 12.18
CA SER A 279 -20.88 -42.79 13.58
C SER A 279 -20.59 -41.38 14.13
N ALA A 280 -21.68 -40.66 14.42
CA ALA A 280 -21.70 -39.74 15.55
C ALA A 280 -21.64 -40.56 16.85
N THR A 281 -20.54 -40.42 17.60
CA THR A 281 -20.57 -40.64 19.05
C THR A 281 -20.14 -39.33 19.71
N SER A 282 -21.05 -38.83 20.52
CA SER A 282 -20.95 -37.63 21.33
C SER A 282 -19.89 -37.81 22.41
N GLU A 283 -18.88 -36.94 22.45
CA GLU A 283 -18.23 -36.56 23.69
C GLU A 283 -17.49 -35.22 23.54
N SER A 284 -17.78 -34.34 24.48
CA SER A 284 -17.36 -32.95 24.59
C SER A 284 -15.89 -32.83 25.01
N LYS A 285 -15.06 -32.18 24.18
CA LYS A 285 -13.84 -31.48 24.62
C LYS A 285 -13.69 -30.16 23.90
N SER A 286 -13.62 -29.10 24.70
CA SER A 286 -13.19 -27.76 24.36
C SER A 286 -11.82 -27.80 23.68
N ASN A 287 -11.78 -27.57 22.37
CA ASN A 287 -10.60 -27.12 21.64
C ASN A 287 -11.11 -26.13 20.60
N GLU A 288 -10.55 -24.91 20.62
CA GLU A 288 -10.68 -23.91 19.56
C GLU A 288 -10.04 -24.46 18.29
N ALA A 289 -10.70 -25.40 17.61
CA ALA A 289 -10.35 -25.76 16.25
C ALA A 289 -10.84 -24.61 15.37
N HIS A 290 -9.92 -23.74 14.97
CA HIS A 290 -10.08 -22.86 13.82
C HIS A 290 -10.66 -23.70 12.68
N THR A 291 -11.92 -23.45 12.32
CA THR A 291 -12.54 -24.02 11.12
C THR A 291 -11.82 -23.41 9.92
N GLN A 292 -10.71 -24.05 9.50
CA GLN A 292 -9.96 -23.74 8.28
C GLN A 292 -10.96 -23.78 7.12
N GLY A 293 -11.47 -22.60 6.75
CA GLY A 293 -12.14 -22.44 5.48
C GLY A 293 -11.10 -22.28 4.42
N THR A 294 -11.47 -22.60 3.19
CA THR A 294 -10.65 -22.35 2.00
C THR A 294 -10.14 -20.91 2.02
N GLN A 295 -8.82 -20.76 2.08
CA GLN A 295 -8.14 -19.47 2.02
C GLN A 295 -7.91 -19.15 0.57
N SER A 296 -8.43 -18.02 0.11
CA SER A 296 -8.41 -17.67 -1.30
C SER A 296 -7.94 -16.24 -1.51
N LEU A 297 -7.20 -16.06 -2.60
CA LEU A 297 -6.97 -14.78 -3.23
C LEU A 297 -7.88 -14.69 -4.45
N THR A 298 -8.74 -13.68 -4.49
CA THR A 298 -9.64 -13.46 -5.62
C THR A 298 -9.17 -12.27 -6.43
N ILE A 299 -9.11 -12.45 -7.75
CA ILE A 299 -8.72 -11.44 -8.73
C ILE A 299 -9.89 -11.21 -9.66
N ILE A 300 -10.47 -10.01 -9.62
CA ILE A 300 -11.47 -9.55 -10.58
C ILE A 300 -10.78 -8.64 -11.59
N HIS A 301 -10.84 -9.00 -12.86
CA HIS A 301 -10.30 -8.22 -13.97
C HIS A 301 -11.32 -8.20 -15.11
N GLY A 302 -11.87 -7.02 -15.38
CA GLY A 302 -12.99 -6.85 -16.31
C GLY A 302 -14.22 -7.62 -15.86
N LYS A 303 -14.65 -8.59 -16.68
CA LYS A 303 -15.79 -9.48 -16.37
C LYS A 303 -15.37 -10.81 -15.74
N THR A 304 -14.07 -11.07 -15.66
CA THR A 304 -13.54 -12.34 -15.18
C THR A 304 -13.28 -12.23 -13.68
N THR A 305 -13.76 -13.22 -12.93
CA THR A 305 -13.41 -13.43 -11.52
C THR A 305 -12.65 -14.73 -11.42
N THR A 306 -11.40 -14.67 -10.98
CA THR A 306 -10.55 -15.84 -10.76
C THR A 306 -10.31 -15.98 -9.27
N VAL A 307 -10.61 -17.16 -8.73
CA VAL A 307 -10.36 -17.50 -7.31
C VAL A 307 -9.18 -18.45 -7.26
N LEU A 308 -8.11 -18.02 -6.61
CA LEU A 308 -6.90 -18.82 -6.41
C LEU A 308 -6.93 -19.38 -4.99
N GLU A 309 -7.06 -20.69 -4.88
CA GLU A 309 -6.97 -21.40 -3.60
C GLU A 309 -5.50 -21.49 -3.16
N MET A 310 -5.26 -21.12 -1.92
CA MET A 310 -3.95 -21.13 -1.28
C MET A 310 -3.82 -22.34 -0.36
N GLU A 311 -2.64 -22.95 -0.33
CA GLU A 311 -2.35 -24.13 0.48
C GLU A 311 -2.27 -23.81 1.99
N HIS A 312 -1.99 -22.54 2.30
CA HIS A 312 -1.82 -22.02 3.64
C HIS A 312 -2.62 -20.72 3.81
N ASN A 313 -2.82 -20.28 5.06
CA ASN A 313 -3.57 -19.04 5.29
C ASN A 313 -2.81 -17.84 4.74
N ILE A 314 -3.54 -16.95 4.07
CA ILE A 314 -3.00 -15.67 3.62
C ILE A 314 -2.84 -14.76 4.84
N ILE A 315 -1.61 -14.34 5.09
CA ILE A 315 -1.28 -13.36 6.13
C ILE A 315 -1.42 -11.95 5.58
N ASP A 316 -0.83 -11.69 4.41
CA ASP A 316 -0.90 -10.41 3.72
C ASP A 316 -0.57 -10.59 2.23
N PHE A 317 -0.88 -9.61 1.39
CA PHE A 317 -0.42 -9.58 0.00
C PHE A 317 -0.11 -8.15 -0.45
N VAL A 318 0.74 -7.98 -1.46
CA VAL A 318 1.02 -6.67 -2.06
C VAL A 318 1.05 -6.78 -3.58
N THR A 319 0.33 -5.90 -4.27
CA THR A 319 0.38 -5.85 -5.73
C THR A 319 1.60 -5.07 -6.20
N LEU A 320 2.40 -5.69 -7.07
CA LEU A 320 3.57 -5.07 -7.68
C LEU A 320 3.16 -4.31 -8.94
N CYS A 321 3.53 -3.03 -8.99
CA CYS A 321 3.11 -2.07 -10.01
C CYS A 321 4.33 -1.45 -10.69
N GLU A 322 4.22 -1.11 -11.97
CA GLU A 322 5.30 -0.42 -12.70
C GLU A 322 5.53 1.00 -12.17
N SER A 323 4.45 1.69 -11.80
CA SER A 323 4.50 3.05 -11.26
C SER A 323 4.41 3.05 -9.73
N PRO A 324 5.31 3.75 -9.02
CA PRO A 324 5.17 4.01 -7.58
C PRO A 324 4.20 5.17 -7.29
N TRP A 325 3.70 5.87 -8.32
CA TRP A 325 2.82 7.03 -8.16
C TRP A 325 1.37 6.60 -8.05
N GLU A 326 0.76 6.78 -6.87
CA GLU A 326 -0.66 6.46 -6.65
C GLU A 326 -1.63 7.26 -7.54
N SER A 327 -1.19 8.40 -8.08
CA SER A 327 -1.99 9.29 -8.92
C SER A 327 -1.93 8.99 -10.42
N ASP A 328 -1.07 8.06 -10.85
CA ASP A 328 -1.03 7.55 -12.23
C ASP A 328 -1.67 6.16 -12.32
N PHE A 329 -1.82 5.65 -13.53
CA PHE A 329 -2.08 4.24 -13.74
C PHE A 329 -1.03 3.39 -13.05
N ASN A 330 -1.47 2.33 -12.38
CA ASN A 330 -0.59 1.48 -11.61
C ASN A 330 0.16 0.49 -12.51
N ASP A 331 -0.52 -0.01 -13.54
CA ASP A 331 -0.03 -1.04 -14.46
C ASP A 331 0.56 -2.23 -13.66
N PRO A 332 -0.29 -2.96 -12.91
CA PRO A 332 0.14 -4.07 -12.05
C PRO A 332 0.61 -5.26 -12.89
N TYR A 333 1.71 -5.89 -12.47
CA TYR A 333 2.31 -7.03 -13.18
C TYR A 333 2.37 -8.32 -12.35
N ALA A 334 2.29 -8.23 -11.02
CA ALA A 334 2.33 -9.40 -10.14
C ALA A 334 1.69 -9.13 -8.78
N VAL A 335 1.37 -10.18 -8.02
CA VAL A 335 0.97 -10.09 -6.61
C VAL A 335 1.85 -11.00 -5.77
N LEU A 336 2.53 -10.43 -4.78
CA LEU A 336 3.23 -11.21 -3.76
C LEU A 336 2.26 -11.53 -2.63
N VAL A 337 2.10 -12.82 -2.33
CA VAL A 337 1.18 -13.34 -1.32
C VAL A 337 1.99 -14.02 -0.22
N LEU A 338 1.97 -13.43 0.96
CA LEU A 338 2.61 -13.97 2.16
C LEU A 338 1.63 -14.94 2.83
N LEU A 339 2.03 -16.20 2.92
CA LEU A 339 1.28 -17.26 3.59
C LEU A 339 1.95 -17.63 4.94
N ASP A 340 1.31 -18.47 5.74
CA ASP A 340 1.86 -18.95 7.02
C ASP A 340 3.28 -19.53 6.89
N ASN A 341 3.53 -20.33 5.84
CA ASN A 341 4.77 -21.07 5.64
C ASN A 341 5.41 -20.87 4.25
N ASP A 342 4.84 -20.02 3.40
CA ASP A 342 5.35 -19.81 2.03
C ASP A 342 5.13 -18.37 1.55
N LEU A 343 5.85 -17.97 0.51
CA LEU A 343 5.67 -16.71 -0.20
C LEU A 343 5.47 -17.03 -1.68
N VAL A 344 4.26 -16.77 -2.15
CA VAL A 344 3.85 -17.07 -3.52
C VAL A 344 3.84 -15.80 -4.35
N ASP A 345 4.32 -15.90 -5.59
CA ASP A 345 4.18 -14.86 -6.58
C ASP A 345 3.10 -15.24 -7.61
N VAL A 346 2.19 -14.32 -7.90
CA VAL A 346 1.08 -14.51 -8.83
C VAL A 346 1.28 -13.57 -10.02
N ASP A 347 1.50 -14.12 -11.20
CA ASP A 347 1.72 -13.35 -12.43
C ASP A 347 0.39 -12.76 -12.95
N LEU A 348 0.25 -11.44 -12.92
CA LEU A 348 -0.96 -10.74 -13.39
C LEU A 348 -0.99 -10.54 -14.91
N THR A 349 0.12 -10.78 -15.60
CA THR A 349 0.26 -10.54 -17.04
C THR A 349 -0.12 -11.75 -17.88
N THR A 350 -0.08 -12.95 -17.28
CA THR A 350 -0.42 -14.20 -17.96
C THR A 350 -1.87 -14.60 -17.65
N PRO A 351 -2.71 -14.88 -18.67
CA PRO A 351 -4.10 -15.31 -18.45
C PRO A 351 -4.18 -16.53 -17.53
N GLY A 352 -5.14 -16.49 -16.59
CA GLY A 352 -5.30 -17.53 -15.57
C GLY A 352 -4.47 -17.30 -14.30
N PHE A 353 -3.62 -16.27 -14.28
CA PHE A 353 -2.84 -15.84 -13.12
C PHE A 353 -2.03 -16.97 -12.48
N PRO A 354 -1.12 -17.61 -13.25
CA PRO A 354 -0.31 -18.72 -12.75
C PRO A 354 0.56 -18.27 -11.57
N CYS A 355 0.70 -19.16 -10.59
CA CYS A 355 1.56 -18.94 -9.43
C CYS A 355 2.96 -19.50 -9.72
N THR A 356 3.99 -18.79 -9.26
CA THR A 356 5.38 -19.27 -9.23
C THR A 356 5.86 -19.36 -7.79
N GLN A 357 6.62 -20.41 -7.50
CA GLN A 357 7.32 -20.53 -6.23
C GLN A 357 8.50 -19.56 -6.19
N ASN A 358 8.68 -18.94 -5.04
CA ASN A 358 9.75 -17.98 -4.83
C ASN A 358 11.10 -18.71 -4.65
N PRO A 359 12.16 -18.34 -5.39
CA PRO A 359 13.48 -19.00 -5.27
C PRO A 359 14.13 -18.89 -3.88
N PHE A 360 13.67 -17.98 -3.02
CA PHE A 360 14.17 -17.78 -1.66
C PHE A 360 13.47 -18.66 -0.61
N THR A 361 12.45 -19.42 -1.00
CA THR A 361 11.72 -20.35 -0.12
C THR A 361 12.05 -21.79 -0.50
N VAL A 362 12.90 -22.43 0.30
CA VAL A 362 13.02 -23.90 0.28
C VAL A 362 12.28 -24.40 1.50
N ASP A 363 11.09 -24.97 1.29
CA ASP A 363 10.40 -25.66 2.36
C ASP A 363 11.12 -26.99 2.64
N LEU A 364 11.95 -26.99 3.69
CA LEU A 364 12.64 -28.20 4.15
C LEU A 364 11.74 -29.16 4.96
N HIS A 365 10.47 -28.81 5.20
CA HIS A 365 9.63 -29.51 6.18
C HIS A 365 8.24 -29.96 5.69
N GLU A 366 8.06 -30.18 4.38
CA GLU A 366 6.93 -30.99 3.88
C GLU A 366 6.85 -32.36 4.61
N SER A 367 7.99 -32.87 5.07
CA SER A 367 8.09 -33.98 6.02
C SER A 367 9.01 -33.65 7.20
N PRO A 368 8.82 -34.24 8.39
CA PRO A 368 9.73 -34.02 9.51
C PRO A 368 11.17 -34.38 9.12
N ILE A 369 12.09 -33.43 9.25
CA ILE A 369 13.51 -33.67 8.99
C ILE A 369 14.00 -34.71 10.01
N THR A 370 14.24 -35.94 9.55
CA THR A 370 14.71 -37.05 10.40
C THR A 370 16.23 -37.12 10.47
N TYR A 371 16.92 -36.62 9.44
CA TYR A 371 18.37 -36.68 9.31
C TYR A 371 18.88 -35.61 8.34
N CYS A 372 20.09 -35.09 8.57
CA CYS A 372 20.75 -34.14 7.68
C CYS A 372 22.23 -34.54 7.54
N ALA A 373 22.72 -34.63 6.30
CA ALA A 373 24.13 -34.84 5.99
C ALA A 373 24.64 -33.68 5.13
N TYR A 374 25.86 -33.23 5.44
CA TYR A 374 26.55 -32.17 4.71
C TYR A 374 27.74 -32.78 3.94
N PHE A 375 27.84 -32.46 2.66
CA PHE A 375 28.94 -32.89 1.79
C PHE A 375 29.65 -31.64 1.28
N SER A 376 30.96 -31.54 1.49
CA SER A 376 31.80 -30.41 1.04
C SER A 376 32.65 -30.79 -0.18
N ASP A 377 32.72 -29.89 -1.17
CA ASP A 377 33.69 -29.67 -2.28
C ASP A 377 34.49 -30.81 -2.95
N THR A 378 34.25 -32.07 -2.62
CA THR A 378 34.78 -33.23 -3.36
C THR A 378 33.69 -33.99 -4.11
N CYS A 379 32.50 -33.40 -4.29
CA CYS A 379 31.57 -33.90 -5.28
C CYS A 379 32.17 -33.60 -6.65
N ALA A 380 32.60 -34.64 -7.36
CA ALA A 380 33.11 -34.52 -8.72
C ALA A 380 32.11 -33.69 -9.54
N SER A 381 32.61 -32.75 -10.33
CA SER A 381 31.82 -31.91 -11.25
C SER A 381 30.96 -32.72 -12.24
N ASP A 382 31.20 -34.02 -12.34
CA ASP A 382 30.42 -35.00 -13.11
C ASP A 382 29.14 -35.49 -12.38
N LEU A 383 28.97 -35.18 -11.09
CA LEU A 383 27.77 -35.47 -10.27
C LEU A 383 26.80 -34.29 -10.15
N THR A 384 27.13 -33.14 -10.76
CA THR A 384 26.15 -32.09 -11.05
C THR A 384 25.59 -32.21 -12.48
N PRO A 385 24.82 -33.26 -12.84
CA PRO A 385 23.95 -33.17 -14.00
C PRO A 385 22.47 -33.36 -13.64
N SER A 386 21.61 -32.65 -14.36
CA SER A 386 20.23 -33.03 -14.70
C SER A 386 19.07 -32.91 -13.68
N ASN A 387 19.27 -32.47 -12.43
CA ASN A 387 18.15 -32.33 -11.49
C ASN A 387 17.07 -31.33 -11.94
N ASP A 388 17.44 -30.23 -12.60
CA ASP A 388 16.47 -29.25 -13.13
C ASP A 388 15.50 -29.87 -14.17
N SER A 389 15.91 -30.96 -14.83
CA SER A 389 15.09 -31.67 -15.83
C SER A 389 14.24 -32.82 -15.26
N ALA A 390 14.53 -33.24 -14.02
CA ALA A 390 13.79 -34.29 -13.33
C ALA A 390 12.60 -33.72 -12.54
N ASP A 391 12.77 -32.55 -11.91
CA ASP A 391 11.70 -31.88 -11.15
C ASP A 391 10.56 -31.37 -12.05
N ALA A 392 10.86 -31.01 -13.30
CA ALA A 392 9.87 -30.59 -14.29
C ALA A 392 8.86 -31.69 -14.69
N LYS A 393 9.08 -32.96 -14.30
CA LYS A 393 8.20 -34.10 -14.64
C LYS A 393 7.40 -34.65 -13.46
N GLY A 394 7.65 -34.17 -12.23
CA GLY A 394 7.13 -34.80 -11.01
C GLY A 394 5.93 -34.10 -10.34
N THR A 395 5.72 -32.80 -10.55
CA THR A 395 4.67 -32.05 -9.85
C THR A 395 3.35 -32.06 -10.59
N THR A 396 2.30 -32.47 -9.88
CA THR A 396 0.90 -32.48 -10.32
C THR A 396 0.45 -31.10 -10.82
N LYS A 397 0.11 -31.04 -12.12
CA LYS A 397 -0.69 -30.01 -12.83
C LYS A 397 -1.04 -28.74 -12.04
N ARG A 398 -0.07 -27.84 -11.84
CA ARG A 398 -0.31 -26.40 -11.71
C ARG A 398 0.42 -25.75 -12.87
N SER A 399 -0.25 -24.87 -13.62
CA SER A 399 0.41 -24.11 -14.68
C SER A 399 1.42 -23.17 -14.03
N VAL A 400 2.69 -23.53 -14.06
CA VAL A 400 3.81 -22.69 -13.58
C VAL A 400 4.03 -21.59 -14.61
N SER A 401 4.22 -20.33 -14.18
CA SER A 401 4.57 -19.26 -15.13
C SER A 401 5.97 -19.51 -15.68
N GLU A 402 6.14 -19.33 -16.99
CA GLU A 402 7.46 -19.39 -17.65
C GLU A 402 8.28 -18.10 -17.44
N LYS A 403 7.71 -17.09 -16.78
CA LYS A 403 8.40 -15.82 -16.49
C LYS A 403 9.28 -15.93 -15.25
N GLU A 404 10.46 -15.32 -15.34
CA GLU A 404 11.34 -15.13 -14.18
C GLU A 404 10.65 -14.32 -13.09
N SER A 405 10.91 -14.70 -11.83
CA SER A 405 10.45 -13.94 -10.68
C SER A 405 10.90 -12.46 -10.80
N PRO A 406 10.04 -11.48 -10.48
CA PRO A 406 10.39 -10.06 -10.47
C PRO A 406 11.53 -9.75 -9.49
N ILE A 407 11.82 -10.69 -8.58
CA ILE A 407 12.97 -10.75 -7.69
C ILE A 407 14.10 -11.54 -8.41
N ASN A 408 14.64 -10.98 -9.50
CA ASN A 408 15.64 -11.70 -10.30
C ASN A 408 17.00 -11.82 -9.55
N PRO A 409 17.58 -13.03 -9.45
CA PRO A 409 18.83 -13.36 -8.76
C PRO A 409 20.15 -13.10 -9.53
N GLU A 410 20.18 -12.39 -10.65
CA GLU A 410 21.41 -12.38 -11.49
C GLU A 410 22.48 -11.33 -11.13
N ALA A 411 22.29 -10.51 -10.10
CA ALA A 411 23.29 -9.50 -9.69
C ALA A 411 23.62 -9.54 -8.19
N MET A 412 24.88 -9.84 -7.85
CA MET A 412 25.45 -9.68 -6.50
C MET A 412 25.59 -8.19 -6.15
N GLY A 413 25.18 -7.76 -4.96
CA GLY A 413 25.29 -6.35 -4.58
C GLY A 413 24.97 -5.99 -3.12
N ASN A 414 25.09 -4.71 -2.81
CA ASN A 414 24.72 -4.14 -1.50
C ASN A 414 23.19 -4.15 -1.29
N LEU A 415 22.74 -4.17 -0.02
CA LEU A 415 21.32 -4.11 0.37
C LEU A 415 20.59 -2.91 -0.25
N TYR A 416 21.26 -1.77 -0.33
CA TYR A 416 20.71 -0.53 -0.88
C TYR A 416 21.63 0.05 -1.94
N ILE A 417 21.04 0.48 -3.05
CA ILE A 417 21.71 1.17 -4.14
C ILE A 417 20.82 2.33 -4.58
N SER A 418 21.32 3.57 -4.60
CA SER A 418 20.52 4.70 -5.08
C SER A 418 20.12 4.47 -6.54
N LYS A 419 18.82 4.55 -6.85
CA LYS A 419 18.29 4.40 -8.21
C LYS A 419 17.53 5.65 -8.63
N GLU A 420 17.44 5.87 -9.95
CA GLU A 420 16.57 6.92 -10.49
C GLU A 420 15.11 6.60 -10.20
N VAL A 421 14.38 7.61 -9.74
CA VAL A 421 12.94 7.52 -9.50
C VAL A 421 12.20 7.85 -10.80
N PRO A 422 11.21 7.05 -11.21
CA PRO A 422 10.35 7.41 -12.35
C PRO A 422 9.76 8.82 -12.18
N GLY A 423 9.80 9.63 -13.23
CA GLY A 423 9.29 11.01 -13.18
C GLY A 423 7.82 11.07 -12.77
N ALA A 424 7.44 12.11 -12.02
CA ALA A 424 6.05 12.30 -11.60
C ALA A 424 5.12 12.44 -12.82
N PRO A 425 3.90 11.88 -12.76
CA PRO A 425 2.92 12.04 -13.82
C PRO A 425 2.61 13.52 -14.04
N ARG A 426 2.49 13.92 -15.32
CA ARG A 426 2.16 15.31 -15.65
C ARG A 426 0.72 15.61 -15.20
N PRO A 427 0.46 16.69 -14.45
CA PRO A 427 -0.90 17.09 -14.16
C PRO A 427 -1.62 17.41 -15.48
N SER A 428 -2.85 16.91 -15.65
CA SER A 428 -3.63 17.15 -16.86
C SER A 428 -3.83 18.65 -17.09
N PHE A 429 -3.37 19.14 -18.25
CA PHE A 429 -3.34 20.56 -18.67
C PHE A 429 -4.69 21.30 -18.53
N LEU A 430 -5.83 20.60 -18.57
CA LEU A 430 -7.16 21.21 -18.44
C LEU A 430 -7.66 21.36 -16.99
N LYS A 431 -6.95 20.83 -15.99
CA LYS A 431 -7.38 20.89 -14.58
C LYS A 431 -7.12 22.25 -13.94
N GLY A 432 -6.27 23.10 -14.54
CA GLY A 432 -6.00 24.47 -14.09
C GLY A 432 -6.93 25.54 -14.66
N LEU A 433 -7.67 25.26 -15.74
CA LEU A 433 -8.35 26.31 -16.51
C LEU A 433 -9.72 26.75 -15.93
N PHE A 434 -10.30 26.03 -14.95
CA PHE A 434 -11.63 26.34 -14.41
C PHE A 434 -11.78 26.16 -12.89
N SER A 435 -10.69 25.94 -12.15
CA SER A 435 -10.73 25.96 -10.69
C SER A 435 -9.58 26.81 -10.20
N GLY A 436 -9.88 27.87 -9.44
CA GLY A 436 -8.91 28.53 -8.57
C GLY A 436 -8.39 27.50 -7.57
N GLY A 437 -7.36 26.76 -7.99
CA GLY A 437 -6.79 25.66 -7.21
C GLY A 437 -6.20 26.21 -5.92
N PRO A 438 -6.40 25.54 -4.78
CA PRO A 438 -5.79 25.97 -3.54
C PRO A 438 -4.26 26.00 -3.69
N SER A 439 -3.61 27.07 -3.22
CA SER A 439 -2.15 27.15 -3.04
C SER A 439 -1.62 25.87 -2.40
N LEU A 440 -0.45 25.34 -2.77
CA LEU A 440 0.13 24.17 -2.07
C LEU A 440 0.13 24.43 -0.55
N LEU A 441 -0.49 23.54 0.23
CA LEU A 441 -0.48 23.66 1.70
C LEU A 441 0.96 23.53 2.19
N ASP A 442 1.41 24.52 2.95
CA ASP A 442 2.70 24.43 3.61
C ASP A 442 2.59 23.46 4.79
N ARG A 443 3.00 22.21 4.54
CA ARG A 443 3.02 21.16 5.57
C ARG A 443 4.04 21.43 6.65
N GLU A 444 5.10 22.19 6.37
CA GLU A 444 6.06 22.58 7.41
C GLU A 444 5.44 23.61 8.35
N GLU A 445 4.64 24.55 7.84
CA GLU A 445 3.86 25.46 8.69
C GLU A 445 2.84 24.69 9.55
N LEU A 446 2.18 23.68 8.96
CA LEU A 446 1.12 22.94 9.63
C LEU A 446 1.64 21.90 10.64
N PHE A 447 2.71 21.20 10.31
CA PHE A 447 3.21 20.05 11.08
C PHE A 447 4.58 20.25 11.70
N GLY A 448 5.37 21.20 11.20
CA GLY A 448 6.75 21.44 11.63
C GLY A 448 6.89 21.89 13.08
N GLU A 449 8.13 22.05 13.51
CA GLU A 449 8.48 22.41 14.89
C GLU A 449 7.90 23.78 15.30
N THR A 450 7.64 24.65 14.33
CA THR A 450 7.04 25.98 14.51
C THR A 450 5.50 25.95 14.62
N ALA A 451 4.85 24.83 14.31
CA ALA A 451 3.38 24.71 14.26
C ALA A 451 2.69 24.83 15.64
N GLY A 452 3.46 24.75 16.74
CA GLY A 452 2.93 24.93 18.09
C GLY A 452 3.84 24.39 19.19
N LYS A 453 3.49 24.67 20.46
CA LYS A 453 4.22 24.13 21.62
C LYS A 453 3.98 22.62 21.73
N LEU A 454 5.05 21.84 21.60
CA LEU A 454 5.05 20.39 21.80
C LEU A 454 4.71 20.06 23.26
N ARG A 455 3.61 19.35 23.49
CA ARG A 455 3.44 18.56 24.73
C ARG A 455 4.05 17.18 24.46
N PRO A 456 4.78 16.58 25.42
CA PRO A 456 5.35 15.26 25.21
C PRO A 456 4.22 14.23 25.12
N GLN A 457 3.79 13.91 23.90
CA GLN A 457 2.78 12.88 23.60
C GLN A 457 3.41 11.57 23.13
N ALA A 458 4.72 11.55 22.93
CA ALA A 458 5.50 10.36 22.66
C ALA A 458 6.80 10.34 23.44
N LYS A 459 7.34 9.15 23.61
CA LYS A 459 8.71 8.91 24.08
C LYS A 459 9.57 8.56 22.85
N ILE A 460 10.64 9.31 22.64
CA ILE A 460 11.66 9.00 21.63
C ILE A 460 12.79 8.27 22.34
N ILE A 461 13.20 7.14 21.78
CA ILE A 461 14.31 6.33 22.27
C ILE A 461 15.35 6.32 21.12
N PRO A 462 16.49 7.01 21.28
CA PRO A 462 17.54 6.98 20.27
C PRO A 462 18.13 5.57 20.18
N GLY A 463 18.52 5.16 18.97
CA GLY A 463 19.38 4.01 18.74
C GLY A 463 20.84 4.34 19.09
N SER A 464 21.78 3.86 18.28
CA SER A 464 23.20 4.15 18.47
C SER A 464 23.49 5.67 18.41
N PRO A 465 24.32 6.24 19.31
CA PRO A 465 24.62 7.67 19.33
C PRO A 465 25.15 8.19 17.98
N GLY A 466 24.59 9.30 17.48
CA GLY A 466 25.00 9.92 16.21
C GLY A 466 24.59 9.15 14.94
N ALA A 467 23.87 8.04 15.06
CA ALA A 467 23.48 7.22 13.92
C ALA A 467 22.49 7.94 13.00
N LEU A 468 21.57 8.76 13.54
CA LEU A 468 20.64 9.52 12.74
C LEU A 468 21.35 10.62 11.94
N GLU A 469 22.25 11.38 12.57
CA GLU A 469 23.06 12.40 11.88
C GLU A 469 23.96 11.79 10.79
N SER A 470 24.56 10.63 11.07
CA SER A 470 25.34 9.89 10.07
C SER A 470 24.49 9.35 8.93
N ALA A 471 23.27 8.88 9.21
CA ALA A 471 22.34 8.44 8.17
C ALA A 471 21.87 9.63 7.32
N LYS A 472 21.66 10.79 7.94
CA LYS A 472 21.32 12.05 7.27
C LYS A 472 22.43 12.54 6.35
N SER A 473 23.70 12.53 6.78
CA SER A 473 24.82 12.94 5.91
C SER A 473 24.99 12.02 4.71
N GLN A 474 24.77 10.71 4.88
CA GLN A 474 24.74 9.73 3.78
C GLN A 474 23.50 9.89 2.88
N SER A 475 22.36 10.33 3.43
CA SER A 475 21.17 10.68 2.65
C SER A 475 21.37 11.98 1.88
N GLN A 476 21.99 13.03 2.45
CA GLN A 476 22.21 14.34 1.81
C GLN A 476 23.02 14.31 0.51
N SER A 477 23.87 13.30 0.28
CA SER A 477 24.54 13.12 -1.02
C SER A 477 23.58 12.71 -2.14
N ALA A 478 22.50 11.98 -1.85
CA ALA A 478 21.45 11.59 -2.81
C ALA A 478 20.24 12.54 -2.75
N CYS A 479 19.86 12.98 -1.54
CA CYS A 479 18.87 14.03 -1.28
C CYS A 479 19.29 15.39 -1.83
N GLY A 480 20.57 15.71 -1.91
CA GLY A 480 21.06 16.98 -2.45
C GLY A 480 20.81 17.11 -3.95
N GLU A 481 20.88 16.02 -4.69
CA GLU A 481 20.52 15.99 -6.12
C GLU A 481 19.01 15.94 -6.32
N LEU A 482 18.27 15.14 -5.54
CA LEU A 482 16.79 15.09 -5.59
C LEU A 482 16.14 16.41 -5.14
N ALA A 483 16.68 17.09 -4.13
CA ALA A 483 16.23 18.41 -3.71
C ALA A 483 16.54 19.49 -4.77
N ARG A 484 17.69 19.41 -5.46
CA ARG A 484 18.01 20.29 -6.60
C ARG A 484 17.09 20.03 -7.79
N VAL A 485 16.79 18.77 -8.08
CA VAL A 485 15.82 18.39 -9.12
C VAL A 485 14.43 18.89 -8.76
N ARG A 486 13.99 18.73 -7.50
CA ARG A 486 12.72 19.28 -6.99
C ARG A 486 12.67 20.80 -7.07
N GLN A 487 13.73 21.50 -6.69
CA GLN A 487 13.84 22.95 -6.82
C GLN A 487 13.78 23.37 -8.29
N GLY A 488 14.45 22.64 -9.19
CA GLY A 488 14.33 22.85 -10.64
C GLY A 488 12.92 22.60 -11.19
N PHE A 489 12.16 21.66 -10.63
CA PHE A 489 10.75 21.45 -10.97
C PHE A 489 9.85 22.58 -10.45
N THR A 490 10.09 23.07 -9.23
CA THR A 490 9.38 24.24 -8.67
C THR A 490 9.66 25.50 -9.49
N GLU A 491 10.92 25.78 -9.81
CA GLU A 491 11.32 26.92 -10.67
C GLU A 491 10.74 26.81 -12.09
N ARG A 492 10.68 25.60 -12.65
CA ARG A 492 9.99 25.38 -13.93
C ARG A 492 8.48 25.60 -13.81
N GLY A 493 7.86 25.19 -12.69
CA GLY A 493 6.45 25.45 -12.40
C GLY A 493 6.14 26.95 -12.34
N GLU A 494 6.94 27.72 -11.60
CA GLU A 494 6.81 29.18 -11.53
C GLU A 494 7.04 29.87 -12.88
N ASN A 495 7.96 29.35 -13.70
CA ASN A 495 8.19 29.88 -15.04
C ASN A 495 7.05 29.53 -16.02
N LEU A 496 6.41 28.38 -15.85
CA LEU A 496 5.21 28.01 -16.59
C LEU A 496 4.02 28.89 -16.19
N GLU A 497 3.84 29.17 -14.91
CA GLU A 497 2.82 30.11 -14.42
C GLU A 497 3.00 31.51 -15.02
N LYS A 498 4.24 32.03 -15.05
CA LYS A 498 4.57 33.30 -15.72
C LYS A 498 4.28 33.26 -17.24
N LEU A 499 4.49 32.13 -17.88
CA LEU A 499 4.21 31.95 -19.31
C LEU A 499 2.69 31.89 -19.58
N GLU A 500 1.92 31.27 -18.69
CA GLU A 500 0.46 31.26 -18.72
C GLU A 500 -0.11 32.67 -18.57
N ASP A 501 0.37 33.45 -17.60
CA ASP A 501 0.00 34.87 -17.43
C ASP A 501 0.28 35.70 -18.70
N LYS A 502 1.44 35.47 -19.32
CA LYS A 502 1.83 36.16 -20.56
C LYS A 502 0.93 35.75 -21.74
N THR A 503 0.55 34.47 -21.80
CA THR A 503 -0.32 33.94 -22.86
C THR A 503 -1.76 34.44 -22.70
N ALA A 504 -2.27 34.49 -21.46
CA ALA A 504 -3.58 35.04 -21.15
C ALA A 504 -3.68 36.52 -21.54
N ARG A 505 -2.67 37.33 -21.20
CA ARG A 505 -2.59 38.73 -21.65
C ARG A 505 -2.58 38.86 -23.18
N MET A 506 -1.80 38.02 -23.86
CA MET A 506 -1.73 38.03 -25.32
C MET A 506 -3.07 37.63 -25.96
N MET A 507 -3.84 36.71 -25.37
CA MET A 507 -5.19 36.38 -25.82
C MET A 507 -6.14 37.56 -25.65
N THR A 508 -6.12 38.24 -24.49
CA THR A 508 -6.95 39.44 -24.26
C THR A 508 -6.62 40.56 -25.23
N GLU A 509 -5.34 40.80 -25.51
CA GLU A 509 -4.90 41.78 -26.52
C GLU A 509 -5.35 41.39 -27.94
N SER A 510 -5.28 40.09 -28.27
CA SER A 510 -5.73 39.57 -29.56
C SER A 510 -7.24 39.71 -29.74
N GLU A 511 -8.04 39.47 -28.69
CA GLU A 511 -9.49 39.72 -28.71
C GLU A 511 -9.81 41.21 -28.86
N GLY A 512 -9.05 42.08 -28.18
CA GLY A 512 -9.13 43.54 -28.37
C GLY A 512 -8.81 43.96 -29.80
N PHE A 513 -7.76 43.40 -30.39
CA PHE A 513 -7.39 43.65 -31.78
C PHE A 513 -8.46 43.15 -32.76
N LYS A 514 -8.97 41.92 -32.57
CA LYS A 514 -10.06 41.35 -33.37
C LYS A 514 -11.30 42.24 -33.33
N THR A 515 -11.66 42.73 -32.15
CA THR A 515 -12.82 43.62 -31.97
C THR A 515 -12.62 44.94 -32.69
N THR A 516 -11.43 45.53 -32.55
CA THR A 516 -11.06 46.79 -33.22
C THR A 516 -11.02 46.64 -34.74
N ALA A 517 -10.44 45.56 -35.24
CA ALA A 517 -10.40 45.22 -36.66
C ALA A 517 -11.81 44.98 -37.23
N HIS A 518 -12.69 44.34 -36.45
CA HIS A 518 -14.08 44.13 -36.84
C HIS A 518 -14.88 45.45 -36.90
N GLN A 519 -14.67 46.36 -35.95
CA GLN A 519 -15.27 47.69 -35.97
C GLN A 519 -14.77 48.53 -37.16
N LEU A 520 -13.47 48.47 -37.46
CA LEU A 520 -12.88 49.06 -38.65
C LEU A 520 -13.51 48.49 -39.91
N TYR A 521 -13.61 47.17 -40.02
CA TYR A 521 -14.28 46.51 -41.14
C TYR A 521 -15.71 47.05 -41.32
N ILE A 522 -16.52 47.09 -40.27
CA ILE A 522 -17.90 47.63 -40.36
C ILE A 522 -17.90 49.09 -40.80
N LYS A 523 -16.98 49.92 -40.29
CA LYS A 523 -16.89 51.36 -40.63
C LYS A 523 -16.50 51.61 -42.10
N TYR A 524 -15.74 50.71 -42.70
CA TYR A 524 -15.20 50.89 -44.05
C TYR A 524 -15.80 49.94 -45.10
N ARG A 525 -16.63 48.96 -44.72
CA ARG A 525 -17.20 47.97 -45.66
C ARG A 525 -18.04 48.60 -46.78
N ASP A 526 -18.66 49.74 -46.49
CA ASP A 526 -19.54 50.46 -47.42
C ASP A 526 -18.84 51.64 -48.11
N LYS A 527 -17.57 51.90 -47.77
CA LYS A 527 -16.75 52.92 -48.43
C LYS A 527 -16.08 52.34 -49.67
N LYS A 528 -16.43 52.87 -50.83
CA LYS A 528 -15.77 52.50 -52.07
C LYS A 528 -14.41 53.18 -52.16
N TRP A 529 -13.39 52.42 -52.54
CA TRP A 529 -11.97 52.82 -52.57
C TRP A 529 -11.63 54.04 -53.46
N TYR A 530 -12.61 54.58 -54.18
CA TYR A 530 -12.48 55.72 -55.09
C TYR A 530 -13.21 57.01 -54.62
N GLN A 531 -13.69 57.06 -53.37
CA GLN A 531 -14.38 58.23 -52.79
C GLN A 531 -13.53 58.99 -51.76
N PHE A 532 -12.21 59.03 -51.94
CA PHE A 532 -11.33 59.91 -51.18
C PHE A 532 -10.96 61.15 -51.99
#